data_AF-A0A256XGZ1-F1
#
_entry.id   AF-A0A256XGZ1-F1
#
_cell.length_a   1.000
_cell.length_b   1.000
_cell.length_c   1.000
_cell.angle_alpha   90.00
_cell.angle_beta   90.00
_cell.angle_gamma   90.00
#
_symmetry.space_group_name_H-M   'P 1'
#
loop_
_entity.id
_entity.type
_entity.pdbx_description
1 polymer ?
#
loop_
_entity_poly.entity_id
_entity_poly.type
_entity_poly.pdbx_seq_one_letter_code
_entity_poly.pdbx_strand_id
1 'polypeptide(L)'
;MLNWAEIWIGGKRSKEKDNHLLLLRVETAVPLGVELPKNFHKIGVDYSGRTVFASQWQTEAAKIRAEIRALTIFLISQGVKVLSFEEIRMTKEYKEK
;
A
#
# COMPACT_ATOMS: atom_id res chain seq x y z
N MET A 1 9.69 -7.35 -22.68
CA MET A 1 8.92 -7.95 -21.57
C MET A 1 8.02 -6.87 -21.01
N LEU A 2 6.79 -7.19 -20.62
CA LEU A 2 5.82 -6.18 -20.19
C LEU A 2 5.94 -5.99 -18.68
N ASN A 3 6.50 -4.87 -18.23
CA ASN A 3 6.73 -4.59 -16.81
C ASN A 3 5.41 -4.28 -16.13
N TRP A 4 5.11 -4.97 -15.03
CA TRP A 4 3.90 -4.74 -14.25
C TRP A 4 4.18 -4.79 -12.75
N ALA A 5 3.36 -4.09 -11.97
CA ALA A 5 3.39 -4.06 -10.52
C ALA A 5 2.00 -4.31 -9.94
N GLU A 6 1.97 -4.99 -8.79
CA GLU A 6 0.77 -5.23 -7.98
C GLU A 6 0.86 -4.37 -6.71
N ILE A 7 -0.22 -3.65 -6.40
CA ILE A 7 -0.38 -2.88 -5.16
C ILE A 7 -1.52 -3.51 -4.37
N TRP A 8 -1.23 -3.95 -3.16
CA TRP A 8 -2.20 -4.50 -2.21
C TRP A 8 -2.35 -3.53 -1.05
N ILE A 9 -3.58 -3.07 -0.81
CA ILE A 9 -3.89 -2.07 0.20
C ILE A 9 -4.81 -2.70 1.24
N GLY A 10 -4.29 -2.94 2.45
CA GLY A 10 -5.05 -3.53 3.55
C GLY A 10 -5.12 -2.60 4.76
N GLY A 11 -6.23 -2.58 5.51
CA GLY A 11 -6.24 -1.79 6.75
C GLY A 11 -7.45 -1.94 7.66
N LYS A 12 -7.41 -1.23 8.79
CA LYS A 12 -8.46 -1.19 9.81
C LYS A 12 -8.85 0.26 10.14
N ARG A 13 -10.15 0.54 10.16
CA ARG A 13 -10.72 1.86 10.55
C ARG A 13 -11.38 1.79 11.94
N SER A 14 -10.99 2.70 12.85
CA SER A 14 -11.66 2.91 14.15
C SER A 14 -12.71 4.03 14.08
N LYS A 15 -13.72 3.99 14.96
CA LYS A 15 -14.86 4.93 15.02
C LYS A 15 -14.80 5.94 16.18
N GLU A 16 -13.86 5.84 17.13
CA GLU A 16 -14.03 6.46 18.46
C GLU A 16 -13.48 7.87 18.67
N LYS A 17 -12.71 8.46 17.75
CA LYS A 17 -12.21 9.84 17.92
C LYS A 17 -12.28 10.59 16.60
N ASP A 18 -12.63 11.88 16.67
CA ASP A 18 -12.70 12.81 15.53
C ASP A 18 -11.42 12.82 14.67
N ASN A 19 -10.30 12.31 15.21
CA ASN A 19 -9.11 11.92 14.44
C ASN A 19 -9.19 10.45 14.01
N HIS A 20 -9.74 10.21 12.82
CA HIS A 20 -9.81 8.92 12.16
C HIS A 20 -8.42 8.36 11.81
N LEU A 21 -7.74 7.72 12.76
CA LEU A 21 -6.49 7.00 12.48
C LEU A 21 -6.84 5.71 11.72
N LEU A 22 -6.59 5.71 10.41
CA LEU A 22 -6.60 4.50 9.59
C LEU A 22 -5.21 3.87 9.69
N LEU A 23 -5.16 2.62 10.15
CA LEU A 23 -3.96 1.81 10.03
C LEU A 23 -4.02 1.10 8.68
N LEU A 24 -3.09 1.41 7.78
CA LEU A 24 -3.01 0.80 6.45
C LEU A 24 -1.65 0.16 6.25
N ARG A 25 -1.63 -1.07 5.74
CA ARG A 25 -0.46 -1.75 5.19
C ARG A 25 -0.62 -1.76 3.68
N VAL A 26 0.39 -1.30 2.97
CA VAL A 26 0.46 -1.44 1.52
C VAL A 26 1.62 -2.35 1.20
N GLU A 27 1.37 -3.32 0.35
CA GLU A 27 2.38 -4.22 -0.18
C GLU A 27 2.48 -3.95 -1.68
N THR A 28 3.69 -3.86 -2.20
CA THR A 28 3.94 -3.63 -3.62
C THR A 28 4.93 -4.65 -4.14
N ALA A 29 4.56 -5.38 -5.19
CA ALA A 29 5.47 -6.25 -5.91
C ALA A 29 5.90 -5.57 -7.21
N VAL A 30 7.19 -5.25 -7.35
CA VAL A 30 7.75 -4.57 -8.53
C VAL A 30 8.84 -5.43 -9.20
N PRO A 31 9.08 -5.27 -10.52
CA PRO A 31 10.22 -5.90 -11.19
C PRO A 31 11.57 -5.41 -10.64
N LEU A 32 12.61 -6.23 -10.78
CA LEU A 32 13.98 -5.86 -10.42
C LEU A 32 14.44 -4.57 -11.12
N GLY A 33 15.20 -3.73 -10.39
CA GLY A 33 15.76 -2.48 -10.91
C GLY A 33 14.83 -1.26 -10.85
N VAL A 34 13.58 -1.43 -10.40
CA VAL A 34 12.67 -0.31 -10.10
C VAL A 34 12.87 0.15 -8.67
N GLU A 35 13.30 1.39 -8.47
CA GLU A 35 13.42 2.01 -7.15
C GLU A 35 12.06 2.50 -6.64
N LEU A 36 11.74 2.28 -5.37
CA LEU A 36 10.51 2.81 -4.76
C LEU A 36 10.77 4.04 -3.89
N PRO A 37 9.74 4.85 -3.58
CA PRO A 37 9.85 5.92 -2.60
C PRO A 37 10.36 5.41 -1.25
N LYS A 38 11.14 6.25 -0.54
CA LYS A 38 11.83 5.90 0.72
C LYS A 38 10.94 5.36 1.84
N ASN A 39 9.64 5.62 1.78
CA ASN A 39 8.66 5.17 2.77
C ASN A 39 8.32 3.67 2.63
N PHE A 40 8.78 3.00 1.57
CA PHE A 40 8.60 1.58 1.34
C PHE A 40 9.86 0.80 1.70
N HIS A 41 9.69 -0.23 2.50
CA HIS A 41 10.77 -1.12 2.93
C HIS A 41 10.67 -2.45 2.21
N LYS A 42 11.78 -2.97 1.70
CA LYS A 42 11.83 -4.31 1.11
C LYS A 42 11.50 -5.34 2.17
N ILE A 43 10.57 -6.25 1.87
CA ILE A 43 10.20 -7.35 2.74
C ILE A 43 10.40 -8.66 1.98
N GLY A 44 11.13 -9.60 2.59
CA GLY A 44 11.33 -10.94 2.03
C GLY A 44 12.42 -11.03 0.97
N VAL A 45 12.41 -12.16 0.26
CA VAL A 45 13.41 -12.55 -0.74
C VAL A 45 12.84 -12.33 -2.14
N ASP A 46 13.69 -11.94 -3.09
CA ASP A 46 13.27 -11.72 -4.48
C ASP A 46 12.75 -13.03 -5.07
N TYR A 47 11.47 -13.04 -5.45
CA TYR A 47 10.81 -14.23 -5.98
C TYR A 47 10.46 -14.01 -7.44
N SER A 48 11.00 -14.87 -8.32
CA SER A 48 10.67 -14.87 -9.75
C SER A 48 10.90 -13.51 -10.44
N GLY A 49 11.97 -12.79 -10.09
CA GLY A 49 12.29 -11.48 -10.67
C GLY A 49 11.43 -10.34 -10.14
N ARG A 50 10.73 -10.55 -9.02
CA ARG A 50 9.94 -9.53 -8.31
C ARG A 50 10.50 -9.29 -6.93
N THR A 51 10.46 -8.03 -6.53
CA THR A 51 10.80 -7.57 -5.18
C THR A 51 9.54 -7.10 -4.49
N VAL A 52 9.30 -7.59 -3.27
CA VAL A 52 8.16 -7.18 -2.45
C VAL A 52 8.60 -6.08 -1.48
N PHE A 53 7.79 -5.04 -1.40
CA PHE A 53 7.96 -3.94 -0.46
C PHE A 53 6.70 -3.78 0.36
N ALA A 54 6.84 -3.31 1.60
CA ALA A 54 5.70 -2.85 2.37
C ALA A 54 5.95 -1.53 3.08
N SER A 55 4.86 -0.86 3.40
CA SER A 55 4.85 0.32 4.25
C SER A 55 3.59 0.30 5.11
N GLN A 56 3.68 0.94 6.27
CA GLN A 56 2.61 1.02 7.26
C GLN A 56 2.34 2.49 7.57
N TRP A 57 1.08 2.90 7.46
CA TRP A 57 0.65 4.27 7.74
C TRP A 57 -0.38 4.27 8.86
N GLN A 58 -0.30 5.31 9.70
CA GLN A 58 -1.28 5.60 10.73
C GLN A 58 -1.72 7.07 10.58
N THR A 59 -2.67 7.32 9.68
CA THR A 59 -3.07 8.70 9.31
C THR A 59 -4.47 8.70 8.68
N GLU A 60 -4.94 9.87 8.24
CA GLU A 60 -6.22 10.02 7.55
C GLU A 60 -6.23 9.34 6.17
N ALA A 61 -7.37 8.76 5.80
CA ALA A 61 -7.53 8.07 4.51
C ALA A 61 -7.23 8.94 3.28
N ALA A 62 -7.45 10.26 3.37
CA ALA A 62 -7.16 11.18 2.26
C ALA A 62 -5.65 11.27 1.96
N LYS A 63 -4.81 11.36 2.99
CA LYS A 63 -3.35 11.39 2.85
C LYS A 63 -2.84 10.09 2.24
N ILE A 64 -3.38 8.95 2.68
CA ILE A 64 -2.95 7.66 2.17
C ILE A 64 -3.35 7.46 0.70
N ARG A 65 -4.55 7.90 0.31
CA ARG A 65 -4.97 7.91 -1.10
C ARG A 65 -4.06 8.77 -1.98
N ALA A 66 -3.60 9.92 -1.47
CA ALA A 66 -2.67 10.77 -2.20
C ALA A 66 -1.32 10.07 -2.42
N GLU A 67 -0.78 9.41 -1.40
CA GLU A 67 0.47 8.64 -1.49
C GLU A 67 0.36 7.45 -2.47
N ILE A 68 -0.73 6.66 -2.40
CA ILE A 68 -0.97 5.55 -3.33
C ILE A 68 -1.06 6.06 -4.78
N ARG A 69 -1.73 7.20 -5.00
CA ARG A 69 -1.81 7.83 -6.31
C ARG A 69 -0.44 8.29 -6.80
N ALA A 70 0.37 8.89 -5.93
CA ALA A 70 1.73 9.31 -6.26
C ALA A 70 2.61 8.11 -6.62
N LEU A 71 2.54 7.02 -5.86
CA LEU A 71 3.21 5.75 -6.17
C LEU A 71 2.78 5.19 -7.53
N THR A 72 1.48 5.18 -7.81
CA THR A 72 0.93 4.67 -9.07
C THR A 72 1.46 5.49 -10.26
N ILE A 73 1.44 6.81 -10.15
CA ILE A 73 1.97 7.71 -11.20
C ILE A 73 3.47 7.48 -11.38
N PHE A 74 4.22 7.34 -10.30
CA PHE A 74 5.65 7.06 -10.34
C PHE A 74 5.95 5.75 -11.07
N LEU A 75 5.25 4.66 -10.76
CA LEU A 75 5.44 3.38 -11.43
C LEU A 75 5.10 3.45 -12.93
N ILE A 76 4.00 4.13 -13.28
CA ILE A 76 3.60 4.34 -14.68
C ILE A 76 4.65 5.17 -15.43
N SER A 77 5.26 6.18 -14.79
CA SER A 77 6.31 6.98 -15.43
C SER A 77 7.58 6.20 -15.72
N GLN A 78 7.83 5.10 -14.99
CA GLN A 78 8.89 4.12 -15.26
C GLN A 78 8.49 3.06 -16.31
N GLY A 79 7.34 3.21 -16.96
CA GLY A 79 6.83 2.25 -17.95
C GLY A 79 6.25 0.96 -17.35
N VAL A 80 5.90 0.97 -16.06
CA VAL A 80 5.32 -0.17 -15.35
C VAL A 80 3.80 -0.07 -15.35
N LYS A 81 3.10 -1.13 -15.82
CA LYS A 81 1.65 -1.24 -15.69
C LYS A 81 1.26 -1.58 -14.25
N VAL A 82 0.24 -0.94 -13.69
CA VAL A 82 -0.12 -1.11 -12.28
C VAL A 82 -1.48 -1.80 -12.15
N LEU A 83 -1.55 -2.79 -11.25
CA LEU A 83 -2.79 -3.41 -10.76
C LEU A 83 -2.92 -3.05 -9.27
N SER A 84 -4.10 -2.58 -8.85
CA SER A 84 -4.37 -2.18 -7.46
C SER A 84 -5.53 -2.98 -6.88
N PHE A 85 -5.34 -3.50 -5.68
CA PHE A 85 -6.31 -4.26 -4.90
C PHE A 85 -6.50 -3.59 -3.54
N GLU A 86 -7.74 -3.22 -3.22
CA GLU A 86 -8.08 -2.49 -1.99
C GLU A 86 -8.99 -3.32 -1.09
N GLU A 87 -8.53 -3.59 0.14
CA GLU A 87 -9.28 -4.29 1.18
C GLU A 87 -9.19 -3.53 2.53
N ILE A 88 -10.04 -2.52 2.69
CA ILE A 88 -10.15 -1.77 3.96
C ILE A 88 -11.26 -2.38 4.82
N ARG A 89 -10.88 -3.00 5.94
CA ARG A 89 -11.83 -3.60 6.87
C ARG A 89 -12.31 -2.58 7.90
N MET A 90 -13.62 -2.58 8.13
CA MET A 90 -14.23 -1.83 9.23
C MET A 90 -14.18 -2.66 10.50
N THR A 91 -13.37 -2.26 11.48
CA THR A 91 -13.45 -2.82 12.83
C THR A 91 -14.67 -2.23 13.54
N LYS A 92 -15.72 -3.03 13.71
CA LYS A 92 -16.70 -2.80 14.78
C LYS A 92 -16.06 -3.38 16.04
N GLU A 93 -15.68 -2.55 17.00
CA GLU A 93 -15.35 -3.11 18.31
C GLU A 93 -16.60 -3.78 18.89
N TYR A 94 -16.41 -5.02 19.34
CA TYR A 94 -17.37 -5.73 20.17
C TYR A 94 -17.54 -4.90 21.43
N LYS A 95 -18.74 -4.42 21.71
CA LYS A 95 -19.07 -3.89 23.04
C LYS A 95 -18.99 -5.09 23.99
N GLU A 96 -17.95 -5.19 24.80
CA GLU A 96 -18.02 -6.01 26.01
C GLU A 96 -19.21 -5.49 26.82
N LYS A 97 -20.12 -6.41 27.15
CA LYS A 97 -21.33 -6.16 27.94
C LYS A 97 -21.00 -6.12 29.42
#